data_AF-A0A4P5ZAB7-F1
#
_entry.id   AF-A0A4P5ZAB7-F1
#
_cell.length_a   1.000
_cell.length_b   1.000
_cell.length_c   1.000
_cell.angle_alpha   90.00
_cell.angle_beta   90.00
_cell.angle_gamma   90.00
#
_symmetry.space_group_name_H-M   'P 1'
#
loop_
_entity.id
_entity.type
_entity.pdbx_description
1 polymer ?
#
loop_
_entity_poly.entity_id
_entity_poly.type
_entity_poly.pdbx_seq_one_letter_code
_entity_poly.pdbx_strand_id
1 'polypeptide(L)' 'MPDQAQKTRPVSPGPGGGGGDGPSAPKVDKPNTEELLKRMRKVDPDQAKRYRQRTGQ' A
#
# COMPACT_ATOMS: atom_id res chain seq x y z
N MET A 1 -3.26 39.91 -2.24
CA MET A 1 -2.94 38.65 -2.93
C MET A 1 -2.54 37.62 -1.87
N PRO A 2 -3.35 36.59 -1.55
CA PRO A 2 -2.85 35.54 -0.68
C PRO A 2 -2.10 34.49 -1.50
N ASP A 3 -0.82 34.35 -1.20
CA ASP A 3 0.09 33.30 -1.66
C ASP A 3 -0.49 31.94 -1.24
N GLN A 4 -1.02 31.18 -2.20
CA GLN A 4 -1.53 29.84 -1.93
C GLN A 4 -0.34 28.92 -1.73
N ALA A 5 0.14 28.86 -0.49
CA ALA A 5 1.11 27.88 -0.02
C ALA A 5 0.73 26.49 -0.55
N GLN A 6 1.55 26.01 -1.50
CA GLN A 6 1.41 24.71 -2.12
C GLN A 6 1.45 23.66 -1.01
N LYS A 7 0.30 23.08 -0.67
CA LYS A 7 0.25 21.92 0.22
C LYS A 7 1.09 20.83 -0.43
N THR A 8 2.26 20.57 0.14
CA THR A 8 3.11 19.42 -0.17
C THR A 8 2.25 18.18 -0.02
N ARG A 9 1.80 17.60 -1.13
CA ARG A 9 1.14 16.30 -1.11
C ARG A 9 2.12 15.32 -0.45
N PRO A 10 1.71 14.55 0.58
CA PRO A 10 2.57 13.50 1.09
C PRO A 10 2.88 12.57 -0.07
N VAL A 11 4.18 12.34 -0.31
CA VAL A 11 4.65 11.34 -1.25
C VAL A 11 4.08 10.01 -0.80
N SER A 12 3.07 9.50 -1.53
CA SER A 12 2.63 8.13 -1.36
C SER A 12 3.88 7.25 -1.49
N PRO A 13 4.18 6.35 -0.54
CA PRO A 13 5.27 5.40 -0.73
C PRO A 13 4.98 4.64 -2.02
N GLY A 14 5.79 4.88 -3.04
CA GLY A 14 5.70 4.14 -4.29
C GLY A 14 5.98 2.66 -4.01
N PRO A 15 5.40 1.74 -4.80
CA PRO A 15 5.70 0.32 -4.68
C PRO A 15 7.15 0.07 -5.12
N GLY A 16 8.08 0.09 -4.18
CA GLY A 16 9.49 -0.20 -4.45
C GLY A 16 10.40 0.69 -3.60
N GLY A 17 11.10 0.05 -2.67
CA GLY A 17 12.02 0.72 -1.76
C GLY A 17 13.11 1.51 -2.48
N GLY A 18 13.48 2.63 -1.86
CA GLY A 18 14.75 3.33 -1.96
C GLY A 18 15.52 3.24 -3.28
N GLY A 19 15.35 4.24 -4.15
CA GLY A 19 16.28 4.51 -5.24
C GLY A 19 17.58 5.15 -4.72
N GLY A 20 18.38 4.39 -3.97
CA GLY A 20 19.71 4.81 -3.51
C GLY A 20 20.54 3.58 -3.12
N ASP A 21 21.87 3.69 -3.26
CA ASP A 21 22.95 2.73 -2.96
C ASP A 21 22.86 2.07 -1.56
N GLY A 22 21.79 1.32 -1.32
CA GLY A 22 21.53 0.58 -0.11
C GLY A 22 21.14 -0.87 -0.43
N PRO A 23 21.22 -1.78 0.55
CA PRO A 23 20.86 -3.17 0.34
C PRO A 23 19.44 -3.28 -0.20
N SER A 24 19.28 -4.04 -1.29
CA SER A 24 17.98 -4.31 -1.87
C SER A 24 17.07 -5.03 -0.86
N ALA A 25 15.77 -4.79 -0.96
CA ALA A 25 14.79 -5.49 -0.14
C ALA A 25 14.97 -7.02 -0.27
N PRO A 26 14.81 -7.79 0.82
CA PRO A 26 14.97 -9.23 0.79
C PRO A 26 13.94 -9.86 -0.17
N LYS A 27 14.38 -10.87 -0.92
CA LYS A 27 13.51 -11.67 -1.79
C LYS A 27 12.69 -12.63 -0.91
N VAL A 28 11.61 -12.12 -0.34
CA VAL A 28 10.62 -12.92 0.40
C VAL A 28 9.39 -13.14 -0.45
N ASP A 29 8.89 -14.38 -0.46
CA ASP A 29 7.62 -14.71 -1.12
C ASP A 29 6.45 -14.04 -0.41
N LYS A 30 5.46 -13.60 -1.20
CA LYS A 30 4.25 -13.01 -0.65
C LYS A 30 3.38 -14.11 -0.01
N PRO A 31 2.85 -13.89 1.20
CA PRO A 31 1.96 -14.87 1.83
C PRO A 31 0.66 -15.02 1.03
N ASN A 32 0.05 -16.22 1.03
CA ASN A 32 -1.29 -16.40 0.47
C ASN A 32 -2.33 -15.68 1.35
N THR A 33 -3.16 -14.86 0.71
CA THR A 33 -4.15 -14.00 1.36
C THR A 33 -5.59 -14.30 0.96
N GLU A 34 -5.84 -15.30 0.11
CA GLU A 34 -7.19 -15.60 -0.38
C GLU A 34 -8.16 -15.91 0.77
N GLU A 35 -7.72 -16.73 1.72
CA GLU A 35 -8.47 -17.06 2.94
C GLU A 35 -8.69 -15.84 3.84
N LEU A 36 -7.72 -14.93 3.93
CA LEU A 36 -7.86 -13.67 4.66
C LEU A 36 -8.92 -12.79 4.01
N LEU A 37 -8.84 -12.58 2.69
CA LEU A 37 -9.79 -11.76 1.94
C LEU A 37 -11.20 -12.35 1.99
N LYS A 38 -11.34 -13.67 1.97
CA LYS A 38 -12.61 -14.37 2.12
C LYS A 38 -13.24 -14.13 3.49
N ARG A 39 -12.45 -14.17 4.56
CA ARG A 39 -12.93 -13.85 5.93
C ARG A 39 -13.24 -12.37 6.08
N MET A 40 -12.39 -11.49 5.54
CA MET A 40 -12.64 -10.05 5.53
C MET A 40 -13.97 -9.74 4.83
N ARG A 41 -14.26 -10.31 3.64
CA ARG A 41 -15.55 -10.08 2.97
C ARG A 41 -16.77 -10.45 3.81
N LYS A 42 -16.65 -11.44 4.70
CA LYS A 42 -17.73 -11.84 5.61
C LYS A 42 -17.89 -10.90 6.81
N VAL A 43 -16.78 -10.35 7.31
CA VAL A 43 -16.75 -9.48 8.48
C VAL A 43 -16.98 -8.01 8.08
N ASP A 44 -16.20 -7.53 7.12
CA ASP A 44 -16.26 -6.20 6.54
C ASP A 44 -15.83 -6.22 5.05
N PRO A 45 -16.77 -6.11 4.10
CA PRO A 45 -16.47 -6.10 2.68
C PRO A 45 -15.66 -4.88 2.22
N ASP A 46 -15.75 -3.74 2.91
CA ASP A 46 -14.97 -2.55 2.56
C ASP A 46 -13.53 -2.65 3.03
N GLN A 47 -13.27 -3.34 4.15
CA GLN A 47 -11.91 -3.69 4.56
C GLN A 47 -11.21 -4.58 3.53
N ALA A 48 -11.92 -5.57 2.97
CA ALA A 48 -11.39 -6.42 1.91
C ALA A 48 -11.02 -5.61 0.64
N LYS A 49 -11.86 -4.64 0.26
CA LYS A 49 -11.60 -3.75 -0.90
C LYS A 49 -10.38 -2.85 -0.66
N ARG A 50 -10.31 -2.21 0.52
CA ARG A 50 -9.18 -1.35 0.91
C ARG A 50 -7.87 -2.13 0.95
N TYR A 51 -7.90 -3.37 1.44
CA TYR A 51 -6.74 -4.24 1.45
C TYR A 51 -6.24 -4.48 0.02
N ARG A 52 -7.11 -4.91 -0.90
CA ARG A 52 -6.76 -5.13 -2.32
C ARG A 52 -6.15 -3.90 -2.97
N GLN A 53 -6.75 -2.72 -2.78
CA GLN A 53 -6.22 -1.46 -3.31
C GLN A 53 -4.84 -1.13 -2.73
N ARG A 54 -4.61 -1.37 -1.44
CA ARG A 54 -3.34 -1.06 -0.79
C ARG A 54 -2.22 -2.04 -1.13
N THR A 55 -2.55 -3.33 -1.24
CA THR A 55 -1.55 -4.39 -1.41
C THR A 55 -1.38 -4.85 -2.85
N GLY A 56 -2.24 -4.41 -3.77
CA GLY A 56 -2.21 -4.84 -5.18
C GLY A 56 -2.61 -6.31 -5.36
N GLN A 57 -3.52 -6.80 -4.51
CA GLN A 57 -4.03 -8.16 -4.55
C GLN A 57 -5.44 -8.27 -5.14
#